data_AF-A0A559VJ19-F1
#
_entry.id   AF-A0A559VJ19-F1
#
_cell.length_a   1.000
_cell.length_b   1.000
_cell.length_c   1.000
_cell.angle_alpha   90.00
_cell.angle_beta   90.00
_cell.angle_gamma   90.00
#
_symmetry.space_group_name_H-M   'P 1'
#
loop_
_entity.id
_entity.type
_entity.pdbx_description
1 polymer ?
#
loop_
_entity_poly.entity_id
_entity_poly.type
_entity_poly.pdbx_seq_one_letter_code
_entity_poly.pdbx_strand_id
1 'polypeptide(L)'
;MSNFEGLAEGTPVWLPDGTVVPVERVVTEKLPVLAFDKEWDLREAKPGRPYPPRDNTVGNLVPVLPVRWISNGTQPVFAVRLASGRMIEATANHRWAVRSREGSRRPTWKATTHLVPGCAVPAPLTADFFGALGDEWDGWFVGSMLGDGNMTGRTPTWVGHDDGTLQQIRDYATKRGCQARVEDNGTWLRVRLTDPEWHRNALRDLLIEHQVWGLKGEEKRVATLPYSRAFVCGLVAGLFDSDGSVEARQIEFANTSEALVRQLGDALLRLGVQSNISSKRNNHSPKPLWRLRVADGRSVVRLSETVRLRAEHKAAALESLAARRRPSRRSATGSRGYADAIVWDRIVSLSATGVKKAYCVEGQPSDLWIANGVVTGN
;
A
#
# COMPACT_ATOMS: atom_id res chain seq x y z
N MET A 1 16.75 33.80 2.53
CA MET A 1 17.10 32.40 2.21
C MET A 1 15.86 31.79 1.60
N SER A 2 15.90 31.38 0.34
CA SER A 2 14.78 30.75 -0.33
C SER A 2 14.36 29.48 0.43
N ASN A 3 13.10 29.42 0.86
CA ASN A 3 12.51 28.26 1.54
C ASN A 3 12.37 27.12 0.52
N PHE A 4 13.38 26.28 0.41
CA PHE A 4 13.40 25.17 -0.55
C PHE A 4 12.72 23.91 0.03
N GLU A 5 11.40 23.93 0.15
CA GLU A 5 10.61 22.81 0.72
C GLU A 5 10.20 21.82 -0.37
N GLY A 6 10.29 20.52 -0.11
CA GLY A 6 9.77 19.53 -1.05
C GLY A 6 10.31 18.12 -0.88
N LEU A 7 9.66 17.23 -1.62
CA LEU A 7 10.00 15.83 -1.73
C LEU A 7 10.89 15.60 -2.95
N ALA A 8 11.77 14.61 -2.87
CA ALA A 8 12.65 14.26 -3.97
C ALA A 8 11.87 13.72 -5.19
N GLU A 9 12.41 13.97 -6.38
CA GLU A 9 11.94 13.34 -7.63
C GLU A 9 11.82 11.81 -7.50
N GLY A 10 10.82 11.25 -8.17
CA GLY A 10 10.44 9.85 -8.07
C GLY A 10 9.59 9.50 -6.85
N THR A 11 9.35 10.43 -5.92
CA THR A 11 8.46 10.16 -4.77
C THR A 11 7.05 9.83 -5.26
N PRO A 12 6.51 8.64 -4.96
CA PRO A 12 5.19 8.24 -5.44
C PRO A 12 4.08 9.04 -4.75
N VAL A 13 3.11 9.52 -5.51
CA VAL A 13 1.94 10.27 -5.03
C VAL A 13 0.68 9.51 -5.42
N TRP A 14 -0.21 9.31 -4.45
CA TRP A 14 -1.48 8.64 -4.67
C TRP A 14 -2.49 9.63 -5.23
N LEU A 15 -3.03 9.32 -6.41
CA LEU A 15 -4.01 10.18 -7.07
C LEU A 15 -5.45 9.79 -6.69
N PRO A 16 -6.41 10.73 -6.82
CA PRO A 16 -7.83 10.47 -6.55
C PRO A 16 -8.47 9.35 -7.38
N ASP A 17 -7.94 9.07 -8.57
CA ASP A 17 -8.43 8.01 -9.47
C ASP A 17 -7.87 6.62 -9.12
N GLY A 18 -7.13 6.51 -8.01
CA GLY A 18 -6.48 5.28 -7.58
C GLY A 18 -5.12 5.02 -8.21
N THR A 19 -4.66 5.82 -9.18
CA THR A 19 -3.32 5.64 -9.74
C THR A 19 -2.23 6.17 -8.80
N VAL A 20 -0.97 5.94 -9.18
CA VAL A 20 0.23 6.44 -8.50
C VAL A 20 1.14 7.06 -9.55
N VAL A 21 1.61 8.27 -9.29
CA VAL A 21 2.51 8.97 -10.20
C VAL A 21 3.67 9.56 -9.41
N PRO A 22 4.84 9.76 -10.00
CA PRO A 22 5.92 10.42 -9.29
C PRO A 22 5.60 11.92 -9.10
N VAL A 23 6.09 12.52 -8.01
CA VAL A 23 5.76 13.89 -7.59
C VAL A 23 6.07 14.95 -8.64
N GLU A 24 7.13 14.77 -9.43
CA GLU A 24 7.46 15.67 -10.54
C GLU A 24 6.35 15.75 -11.56
N ARG A 25 5.67 14.62 -11.84
CA ARG A 25 4.56 14.56 -12.77
C ARG A 25 3.34 15.28 -12.20
N VAL A 26 3.08 15.14 -10.91
CA VAL A 26 2.03 15.92 -10.22
C VAL A 26 2.23 17.41 -10.43
N VAL A 27 3.47 17.88 -10.28
CA VAL A 27 3.83 19.29 -10.43
C VAL A 27 3.76 19.76 -11.88
N THR A 28 4.32 19.00 -12.83
CA THR A 28 4.38 19.43 -14.24
C THR A 28 3.03 19.37 -14.93
N GLU A 29 2.21 18.35 -14.63
CA GLU A 29 0.87 18.17 -15.21
C GLU A 29 -0.24 18.84 -14.37
N LYS A 30 0.12 19.48 -13.24
CA LYS A 30 -0.82 20.13 -12.31
C LYS A 30 -1.95 19.21 -11.86
N LEU A 31 -1.59 17.99 -11.47
CA LEU A 31 -2.55 16.95 -11.08
C LEU A 31 -3.10 17.23 -9.67
N PRO A 32 -4.34 16.76 -9.38
CA PRO A 32 -4.88 16.80 -8.03
C PRO A 32 -4.14 15.82 -7.11
N VAL A 33 -4.21 16.07 -5.81
CA VAL A 33 -3.66 15.19 -4.77
C VAL A 33 -4.72 14.82 -3.76
N LEU A 34 -4.45 13.81 -2.93
CA LEU A 34 -5.26 13.54 -1.75
C LEU A 34 -4.75 14.37 -0.58
N ALA A 35 -5.62 15.17 0.04
CA ALA A 35 -5.30 16.00 1.20
C ALA A 35 -6.46 16.03 2.20
N PHE A 36 -6.18 16.44 3.44
CA PHE A 36 -7.23 16.56 4.46
C PHE A 36 -8.03 17.85 4.27
N ASP A 37 -9.36 17.75 4.34
CA ASP A 37 -10.34 18.85 4.19
C ASP A 37 -10.42 19.80 5.40
N LYS A 38 -9.52 19.63 6.37
CA LYS A 38 -9.54 20.34 7.65
C LYS A 38 -8.13 20.64 8.13
N GLU A 39 -7.92 21.85 8.65
CA GLU A 39 -6.69 22.20 9.34
C GLU A 39 -6.50 21.37 10.62
N TRP A 40 -5.30 20.81 10.79
CA TRP A 40 -4.93 20.06 11.98
C TRP A 40 -4.37 20.99 13.06
N ASP A 41 -4.74 20.76 14.33
CA ASP A 41 -4.17 21.50 15.46
C ASP A 41 -2.73 21.04 15.78
N LEU A 42 -1.78 21.55 15.00
CA LEU A 42 -0.33 21.25 15.09
C LEU A 42 0.46 22.33 15.84
N ARG A 43 -0.22 23.17 16.61
CA ARG A 43 0.41 24.23 17.42
C ARG A 43 1.42 23.62 18.39
N GLU A 44 2.45 24.35 18.78
CA GLU A 44 3.34 23.91 19.85
C GLU A 44 2.71 24.12 21.24
N ALA A 45 3.15 23.31 22.20
CA ALA A 45 2.79 23.48 23.58
C ALA A 45 3.66 24.58 24.22
N LYS A 46 3.08 25.75 24.57
CA LYS A 46 3.72 26.79 25.38
C LYS A 46 3.56 26.57 26.90
N PRO A 47 4.63 26.46 27.69
CA PRO A 47 4.53 26.35 29.15
C PRO A 47 3.78 27.53 29.79
N GLY A 48 3.05 27.28 30.89
CA GLY A 48 2.56 28.33 31.79
C GLY A 48 1.25 29.04 31.44
N ARG A 49 0.48 28.62 30.43
CA ARG A 49 -0.88 29.14 30.17
C ARG A 49 -1.92 28.02 30.11
N PRO A 50 -3.16 28.23 30.59
CA PRO A 50 -4.26 27.30 30.32
C PRO A 50 -4.46 27.23 28.80
N TYR A 51 -4.39 26.03 28.25
CA TYR A 51 -4.58 25.81 26.83
C TYR A 51 -6.07 25.85 26.50
N PRO A 52 -6.49 26.53 25.42
CA PRO A 52 -7.79 26.23 24.85
C PRO A 52 -7.86 24.73 24.52
N PRO A 53 -9.03 24.09 24.63
CA PRO A 53 -9.21 22.70 24.21
C PRO A 53 -8.64 22.51 22.80
N ARG A 54 -7.82 21.47 22.64
CA ARG A 54 -7.29 21.12 21.32
C ARG A 54 -8.28 20.29 20.55
N ASP A 55 -8.35 20.57 19.26
CA ASP A 55 -9.08 19.76 18.32
C ASP A 55 -8.21 18.56 17.88
N ASN A 56 -8.66 17.34 18.20
CA ASN A 56 -7.97 16.10 17.86
C ASN A 56 -8.57 15.40 16.62
N THR A 57 -9.42 16.10 15.87
CA THR A 57 -10.01 15.61 14.63
C THR A 57 -9.12 15.99 13.45
N VAL A 58 -9.06 15.10 12.46
CA VAL A 58 -8.19 15.27 11.28
C VAL A 58 -8.93 15.63 10.00
N GLY A 59 -10.26 15.68 10.03
CA GLY A 59 -11.08 15.83 8.83
C GLY A 59 -11.14 14.55 7.99
N ASN A 60 -11.64 14.68 6.77
CA ASN A 60 -11.67 13.61 5.78
C ASN A 60 -10.55 13.81 4.76
N LEU A 61 -10.05 12.70 4.23
CA LEU A 61 -9.21 12.74 3.05
C LEU A 61 -10.08 12.98 1.82
N VAL A 62 -9.76 13.99 1.02
CA VAL A 62 -10.52 14.38 -0.17
C VAL A 62 -9.58 14.68 -1.35
N PRO A 63 -10.07 14.59 -2.60
CA PRO A 63 -9.37 15.12 -3.75
C PRO A 63 -9.25 16.64 -3.64
N VAL A 64 -8.04 17.17 -3.75
CA VAL A 64 -7.77 18.61 -3.75
C VAL A 64 -6.96 18.95 -4.99
N LEU A 65 -7.36 20.03 -5.66
CA LEU A 65 -6.51 20.68 -6.65
C LEU A 65 -5.58 21.65 -5.89
N PRO A 66 -4.25 21.43 -5.89
CA PRO A 66 -3.34 22.37 -5.23
C PRO A 66 -3.52 23.81 -5.68
N VAL A 67 -3.33 24.76 -4.77
CA VAL A 67 -3.31 26.19 -5.13
C VAL A 67 -1.97 26.57 -5.77
N ARG A 68 -0.89 25.84 -5.44
CA ARG A 68 0.44 26.00 -6.01
C ARG A 68 1.11 24.64 -6.21
N TRP A 69 1.79 24.50 -7.35
CA TRP A 69 2.71 23.40 -7.64
C TRP A 69 4.10 23.98 -7.77
N ILE A 70 5.03 23.44 -7.00
CA ILE A 70 6.32 24.06 -6.75
C ILE A 70 7.42 23.11 -7.23
N SER A 71 8.32 23.62 -8.06
CA SER A 71 9.57 22.95 -8.41
C SER A 71 10.72 23.79 -7.87
N ASN A 72 11.43 23.24 -6.88
CA ASN A 72 12.48 23.94 -6.14
C ASN A 72 13.90 23.64 -6.66
N GLY A 73 13.99 23.11 -7.88
CA GLY A 73 15.26 22.74 -8.50
C GLY A 73 16.00 21.65 -7.72
N THR A 74 17.30 21.56 -7.92
CA THR A 74 18.16 20.56 -7.28
C THR A 74 18.51 20.98 -5.85
N GLN A 75 18.16 20.14 -4.87
CA GLN A 75 18.33 20.41 -3.44
C GLN A 75 18.97 19.23 -2.73
N PRO A 76 19.73 19.45 -1.64
CA PRO A 76 20.11 18.38 -0.72
C PRO A 76 18.88 17.72 -0.11
N VAL A 77 18.87 16.39 -0.08
CA VAL A 77 17.75 15.59 0.44
C VAL A 77 18.20 14.62 1.54
N PHE A 78 17.27 14.32 2.43
CA PHE A 78 17.42 13.41 3.55
C PHE A 78 16.42 12.27 3.41
N ALA A 79 16.90 11.04 3.48
CA ALA A 79 16.05 9.87 3.56
C ALA A 79 15.53 9.69 4.99
N VAL A 80 14.20 9.73 5.12
CA VAL A 80 13.44 9.37 6.31
C VAL A 80 12.96 7.94 6.16
N ARG A 81 13.50 7.02 6.95
CA ARG A 81 13.06 5.61 6.97
C ARG A 81 12.08 5.37 8.11
N LEU A 82 10.98 4.69 7.80
CA LEU A 82 9.89 4.42 8.73
C LEU A 82 9.81 2.95 9.13
N ALA A 83 9.13 2.65 10.24
CA ALA A 83 8.99 1.31 10.79
C ALA A 83 8.08 0.41 9.95
N SER A 84 7.19 0.98 9.13
CA SER A 84 6.49 0.25 8.06
C SER A 84 7.42 -0.30 6.96
N GLY A 85 8.67 0.16 6.89
CA GLY A 85 9.59 -0.12 5.79
C GLY A 85 9.50 0.90 4.65
N ARG A 86 8.63 1.91 4.75
CA ARG A 86 8.59 3.07 3.84
C ARG A 86 9.85 3.92 3.99
N MET A 87 10.26 4.53 2.89
CA MET A 87 11.39 5.47 2.85
C MET A 87 11.00 6.62 1.93
N ILE A 88 11.10 7.85 2.46
CA ILE A 88 10.77 9.08 1.74
C ILE A 88 11.96 10.02 1.84
N GLU A 89 12.29 10.67 0.73
CA GLU A 89 13.37 11.65 0.66
C GLU A 89 12.80 13.06 0.54
N ALA A 90 13.27 13.97 1.39
CA ALA A 90 12.79 15.34 1.44
C ALA A 90 13.91 16.33 1.74
N THR A 91 13.70 17.60 1.39
CA THR A 91 14.65 18.67 1.70
C THR A 91 14.73 18.95 3.20
N ALA A 92 15.77 19.68 3.61
CA ALA A 92 16.08 19.94 5.01
C ALA A 92 14.91 20.57 5.80
N ASN A 93 14.23 21.54 5.20
CA ASN A 93 13.16 22.33 5.81
C ASN A 93 11.75 21.80 5.51
N HIS A 94 11.60 20.73 4.70
CA HIS A 94 10.30 20.13 4.43
C HIS A 94 9.55 19.79 5.72
N ARG A 95 8.27 20.14 5.80
CA ARG A 95 7.51 20.10 7.05
C ARG A 95 6.71 18.81 7.21
N TRP A 96 6.65 18.33 8.45
CA TRP A 96 5.97 17.10 8.84
C TRP A 96 5.08 17.34 10.05
N ALA A 97 3.91 16.71 10.06
CA ALA A 97 3.11 16.55 11.27
C ALA A 97 3.74 15.44 12.13
N VAL A 98 4.43 15.79 13.22
CA VAL A 98 5.23 14.83 13.98
C VAL A 98 4.69 14.63 15.38
N ARG A 99 4.41 13.37 15.71
CA ARG A 99 4.18 12.95 17.08
C ARG A 99 5.50 12.61 17.77
N SER A 100 5.92 13.48 18.69
CA SER A 100 7.13 13.27 19.49
C SER A 100 6.98 12.10 20.48
N ARG A 101 8.09 11.44 20.79
CA ARG A 101 8.15 10.36 21.79
C ARG A 101 7.98 10.89 23.21
N GLU A 102 8.55 12.06 23.48
CA GLU A 102 8.59 12.73 24.77
C GLU A 102 7.61 13.92 24.81
N GLY A 103 7.33 14.40 26.02
CA GLY A 103 6.39 15.50 26.26
C GLY A 103 4.93 15.10 26.06
N SER A 104 4.11 16.03 25.55
CA SER A 104 2.65 15.85 25.46
C SER A 104 2.20 14.75 24.50
N ARG A 105 3.12 14.20 23.67
CA ARG A 105 2.83 13.26 22.57
C ARG A 105 1.76 13.75 21.60
N ARG A 106 1.52 15.07 21.58
CA ARG A 106 0.67 15.74 20.60
C ARG A 106 1.48 15.99 19.33
N PRO A 107 0.84 15.95 18.15
CA PRO A 107 1.55 16.24 16.93
C PRO A 107 1.83 17.74 16.81
N THR A 108 3.02 18.06 16.30
CA THR A 108 3.46 19.43 16.02
C THR A 108 4.17 19.46 14.68
N TRP A 109 4.27 20.64 14.08
CA TRP A 109 5.12 20.83 12.90
C TRP A 109 6.59 20.63 13.25
N LYS A 110 7.32 19.88 12.42
CA LYS A 110 8.79 19.80 12.45
C LYS A 110 9.35 19.75 11.04
N ALA A 111 10.51 20.37 10.84
CA ALA A 111 11.32 20.22 9.63
C ALA A 111 11.98 18.84 9.57
N THR A 112 12.34 18.38 8.37
CA THR A 112 13.05 17.11 8.14
C THR A 112 14.31 16.97 9.01
N THR A 113 15.12 18.02 9.13
CA THR A 113 16.34 18.00 9.94
C THR A 113 16.09 17.92 11.45
N HIS A 114 14.87 18.21 11.91
CA HIS A 114 14.46 18.11 13.31
C HIS A 114 13.78 16.76 13.63
N LEU A 115 13.68 15.87 12.64
CA LEU A 115 13.18 14.52 12.85
C LEU A 115 14.23 13.70 13.60
N VAL A 116 13.78 13.00 14.64
CA VAL A 116 14.63 12.10 15.44
C VAL A 116 14.04 10.71 15.46
N PRO A 117 14.87 9.64 15.43
CA PRO A 117 14.41 8.27 15.60
C PRO A 117 13.51 8.11 16.83
N GLY A 118 12.40 7.38 16.66
CA GLY A 118 11.41 7.19 17.71
C GLY A 118 10.24 8.18 17.68
N CYS A 119 10.37 9.34 17.03
CA CYS A 119 9.21 10.13 16.63
C CYS A 119 8.37 9.38 15.60
N ALA A 120 7.13 9.82 15.35
CA ALA A 120 6.26 9.22 14.35
C ALA A 120 5.60 10.27 13.44
N VAL A 121 5.42 9.89 12.18
CA VAL A 121 4.66 10.64 11.17
C VAL A 121 3.36 9.90 10.85
N PRO A 122 2.32 10.57 10.33
CA PRO A 122 1.03 9.96 10.11
C PRO A 122 1.01 9.22 8.77
N ALA A 123 0.28 8.11 8.70
CA ALA A 123 -0.09 7.42 7.48
C ALA A 123 -1.62 7.29 7.43
N PRO A 124 -2.27 7.50 6.27
CA PRO A 124 -3.74 7.49 6.18
C PRO A 124 -4.28 6.05 6.24
N LEU A 125 -5.28 5.80 7.09
CA LEU A 125 -6.08 4.56 7.11
C LEU A 125 -7.39 4.70 6.32
N THR A 126 -7.64 5.88 5.75
CA THR A 126 -8.89 6.25 5.06
C THR A 126 -8.65 6.67 3.61
N ALA A 127 -7.52 6.25 3.03
CA ALA A 127 -7.16 6.49 1.64
C ALA A 127 -7.88 5.54 0.67
N ASP A 128 -9.19 5.40 0.83
CA ASP A 128 -10.10 4.48 0.12
C ASP A 128 -10.49 5.04 -1.28
N PHE A 129 -9.49 5.53 -2.02
CA PHE A 129 -9.65 6.12 -3.36
C PHE A 129 -9.16 5.14 -4.43
N PHE A 130 -10.07 4.77 -5.32
CA PHE A 130 -9.89 3.75 -6.34
C PHE A 130 -10.54 4.21 -7.65
N GLY A 131 -10.12 3.62 -8.75
CA GLY A 131 -10.73 3.84 -10.06
C GLY A 131 -11.88 2.87 -10.31
N ALA A 132 -12.04 2.45 -11.56
CA ALA A 132 -13.14 1.61 -12.01
C ALA A 132 -12.71 0.37 -12.80
N LEU A 133 -11.41 0.20 -13.07
CA LEU A 133 -10.92 -0.89 -13.92
C LEU A 133 -10.94 -2.25 -13.19
N GLY A 134 -11.53 -3.26 -13.85
CA GLY A 134 -11.52 -4.66 -13.42
C GLY A 134 -12.49 -4.99 -12.28
N ASP A 135 -12.83 -6.27 -12.14
CA ASP A 135 -13.65 -6.78 -11.04
C ASP A 135 -12.83 -7.57 -10.00
N GLU A 136 -13.48 -8.05 -8.93
CA GLU A 136 -12.81 -8.83 -7.87
C GLU A 136 -12.19 -10.14 -8.36
N TRP A 137 -12.79 -10.80 -9.35
CA TRP A 137 -12.29 -12.05 -9.88
C TRP A 137 -11.08 -11.83 -10.80
N ASP A 138 -11.08 -10.75 -11.57
CA ASP A 138 -9.92 -10.32 -12.36
C ASP A 138 -8.74 -10.04 -11.46
N GLY A 139 -8.99 -9.28 -10.39
CA GLY A 139 -8.00 -8.99 -9.36
C GLY A 139 -7.45 -10.26 -8.74
N TRP A 140 -8.32 -11.16 -8.29
CA TRP A 140 -7.92 -12.42 -7.68
C TRP A 140 -7.08 -13.27 -8.63
N PHE A 141 -7.52 -13.45 -9.87
CA PHE A 141 -6.78 -14.21 -10.87
C PHE A 141 -5.40 -13.59 -11.15
N VAL A 142 -5.30 -12.27 -11.32
CA VAL A 142 -4.02 -11.56 -11.50
C VAL A 142 -3.12 -11.76 -10.28
N GLY A 143 -3.65 -11.66 -9.06
CA GLY A 143 -2.91 -11.89 -7.81
C GLY A 143 -2.36 -13.31 -7.71
N SER A 144 -3.20 -14.31 -7.99
CA SER A 144 -2.81 -15.72 -7.99
C SER A 144 -1.74 -16.02 -9.06
N MET A 145 -1.84 -15.41 -10.24
CA MET A 145 -0.82 -15.56 -11.30
C MET A 145 0.49 -14.85 -10.95
N LEU A 146 0.44 -13.75 -10.20
CA LEU A 146 1.65 -13.08 -9.68
C LEU A 146 2.34 -13.89 -8.58
N GLY A 147 1.63 -14.73 -7.82
CA GLY A 147 2.25 -15.68 -6.89
C GLY A 147 2.72 -16.94 -7.60
N ASP A 148 1.78 -17.83 -7.93
CA ASP A 148 2.04 -19.19 -8.40
C ASP A 148 1.94 -19.36 -9.93
N GLY A 149 1.80 -18.27 -10.67
CA GLY A 149 1.69 -18.31 -12.12
C GLY A 149 3.03 -18.38 -12.84
N ASN A 150 3.02 -19.05 -13.99
CA ASN A 150 3.98 -18.89 -15.06
C ASN A 150 3.32 -18.17 -16.24
N MET A 151 3.86 -16.99 -16.55
CA MET A 151 3.35 -16.07 -17.56
C MET A 151 4.37 -15.81 -18.69
N THR A 152 5.43 -16.62 -18.81
CA THR A 152 6.49 -16.42 -19.81
C THR A 152 6.36 -17.34 -21.04
N GLY A 153 5.48 -18.34 -20.96
CA GLY A 153 5.21 -19.29 -22.05
C GLY A 153 4.25 -18.74 -23.12
N ARG A 154 3.60 -19.64 -23.85
CA ARG A 154 2.50 -19.30 -24.77
C ARG A 154 1.14 -19.26 -24.09
N THR A 155 1.00 -20.01 -23.01
CA THR A 155 -0.26 -20.27 -22.31
C THR A 155 -0.05 -20.03 -20.82
N PRO A 156 -0.93 -19.28 -20.14
CA PRO A 156 -0.86 -19.11 -18.69
C PRO A 156 -0.88 -20.48 -18.01
N THR A 157 0.07 -20.71 -17.11
CA THR A 157 0.11 -21.93 -16.30
C THR A 157 0.07 -21.53 -14.84
N TRP A 158 -0.84 -22.10 -14.07
CA TRP A 158 -0.90 -21.93 -12.63
C TRP A 158 -0.36 -23.19 -11.94
N VAL A 159 0.29 -23.01 -10.81
CA VAL A 159 0.79 -24.10 -9.96
C VAL A 159 0.11 -23.99 -8.60
N GLY A 160 -0.26 -25.10 -7.98
CA GLY A 160 -0.80 -25.04 -6.63
C GLY A 160 -1.27 -26.39 -6.10
N HIS A 161 -2.24 -26.34 -5.19
CA HIS A 161 -2.78 -27.51 -4.50
C HIS A 161 -4.31 -27.55 -4.64
N ASP A 162 -4.91 -28.70 -4.32
CA ASP A 162 -6.36 -28.83 -4.26
C ASP A 162 -6.89 -28.38 -2.88
N ASP A 163 -6.82 -27.07 -2.61
CA ASP A 163 -7.20 -26.43 -1.34
C ASP A 163 -8.46 -25.55 -1.46
N GLY A 164 -9.29 -25.85 -2.46
CA GLY A 164 -10.45 -25.06 -2.87
C GLY A 164 -10.13 -24.01 -3.95
N THR A 165 -8.87 -23.62 -4.15
CA THR A 165 -8.49 -22.66 -5.21
C THR A 165 -8.53 -23.28 -6.61
N LEU A 166 -8.24 -24.58 -6.75
CA LEU A 166 -8.28 -25.28 -8.04
C LEU A 166 -9.65 -25.19 -8.72
N GLN A 167 -10.72 -25.46 -7.97
CA GLN A 167 -12.08 -25.41 -8.52
C GLN A 167 -12.44 -23.98 -8.95
N GLN A 168 -12.02 -22.98 -8.18
CA GLN A 168 -12.23 -21.58 -8.51
C GLN A 168 -11.46 -21.15 -9.78
N ILE A 169 -10.22 -21.65 -9.96
CA ILE A 169 -9.47 -21.47 -11.21
C ILE A 169 -10.20 -22.11 -12.40
N ARG A 170 -10.76 -23.32 -12.24
CA ARG A 170 -11.54 -23.99 -13.30
C ARG A 170 -12.79 -23.21 -13.67
N ASP A 171 -13.55 -22.76 -12.68
CA ASP A 171 -14.79 -22.02 -12.87
C ASP A 171 -14.51 -20.67 -13.54
N TYR A 172 -13.48 -19.97 -13.08
CA TYR A 172 -13.06 -18.70 -13.66
C TYR A 172 -12.52 -18.87 -15.09
N ALA A 173 -11.75 -19.92 -15.37
CA ALA A 173 -11.31 -20.23 -16.72
C ALA A 173 -12.50 -20.48 -17.65
N THR A 174 -13.47 -21.28 -17.20
CA THR A 174 -14.70 -21.57 -17.96
C THR A 174 -15.50 -20.31 -18.23
N LYS A 175 -15.66 -19.42 -17.23
CA LYS A 175 -16.31 -18.11 -17.38
C LYS A 175 -15.63 -17.25 -18.45
N ARG A 176 -14.32 -17.39 -18.63
CA ARG A 176 -13.50 -16.68 -19.63
C ARG A 176 -13.38 -17.44 -20.96
N GLY A 177 -14.15 -18.50 -21.18
CA GLY A 177 -14.10 -19.30 -22.41
C GLY A 177 -12.85 -20.17 -22.54
N CYS A 178 -12.09 -20.36 -21.46
CA CYS A 178 -10.89 -21.18 -21.40
C CYS A 178 -11.16 -22.51 -20.68
N GLN A 179 -10.25 -23.47 -20.87
CA GLN A 179 -10.24 -24.76 -20.18
C GLN A 179 -9.02 -24.88 -19.27
N ALA A 180 -9.18 -25.53 -18.13
CA ALA A 180 -8.10 -25.83 -17.20
C ALA A 180 -7.67 -27.31 -17.33
N ARG A 181 -6.51 -27.55 -17.95
CA ARG A 181 -5.92 -28.89 -18.06
C ARG A 181 -4.99 -29.14 -16.88
N VAL A 182 -5.33 -30.13 -16.06
CA VAL A 182 -4.62 -30.43 -14.81
C VAL A 182 -3.67 -31.60 -15.02
N GLU A 183 -2.42 -31.41 -14.64
CA GLU A 183 -1.43 -32.48 -14.46
C GLU A 183 -1.09 -32.57 -12.99
N ASP A 184 -1.31 -33.75 -12.41
CA ASP A 184 -0.96 -34.04 -11.04
C ASP A 184 0.40 -34.75 -10.99
N ASN A 185 1.35 -34.19 -10.24
CA ASN A 185 2.67 -34.79 -10.02
C ASN A 185 2.74 -35.54 -8.66
N GLY A 186 1.63 -35.66 -7.93
CA GLY A 186 1.53 -36.26 -6.60
C GLY A 186 1.92 -35.34 -5.45
N THR A 187 2.62 -34.23 -5.73
CA THR A 187 2.98 -33.21 -4.72
C THR A 187 2.27 -31.88 -4.93
N TRP A 188 2.10 -31.50 -6.20
CA TRP A 188 1.52 -30.23 -6.62
C TRP A 188 0.83 -30.43 -7.97
N LEU A 189 -0.08 -29.52 -8.27
CA LEU A 189 -0.86 -29.51 -9.50
C LEU A 189 -0.30 -28.48 -10.46
N ARG A 190 -0.09 -28.88 -11.71
CA ARG A 190 0.13 -27.97 -12.83
C ARG A 190 -1.20 -27.78 -13.56
N VAL A 191 -1.66 -26.54 -13.69
CA VAL A 191 -2.90 -26.22 -14.40
C VAL A 191 -2.57 -25.35 -15.61
N ARG A 192 -2.66 -25.94 -16.80
CA ARG A 192 -2.52 -25.21 -18.08
C ARG A 192 -3.87 -24.63 -18.48
N LEU A 193 -3.95 -23.31 -18.60
CA LEU A 193 -5.19 -22.58 -18.89
C LEU A 193 -5.27 -22.34 -20.41
N THR A 194 -5.89 -23.25 -21.14
CA THR A 194 -5.88 -23.28 -22.62
C THR A 194 -7.16 -22.72 -23.23
N ASP A 195 -7.04 -22.13 -24.42
CA ASP A 195 -8.20 -21.92 -25.27
C ASP A 195 -8.64 -23.27 -25.89
N PRO A 196 -9.94 -23.63 -25.86
CA PRO A 196 -10.42 -24.92 -26.37
C PRO A 196 -10.24 -25.10 -27.88
N GLU A 197 -10.32 -24.01 -28.64
CA GLU A 197 -10.36 -23.99 -30.10
C GLU A 197 -9.03 -23.55 -30.72
N TRP A 198 -7.98 -23.42 -29.90
CA TRP A 198 -6.64 -22.95 -30.29
C TRP A 198 -6.65 -21.54 -30.91
N HIS A 199 -7.60 -20.71 -30.48
CA HIS A 199 -7.69 -19.30 -30.79
C HIS A 199 -6.80 -18.45 -29.86
N ARG A 200 -7.09 -17.14 -29.77
CA ARG A 200 -6.48 -16.27 -28.76
C ARG A 200 -6.98 -16.66 -27.37
N ASN A 201 -6.04 -16.81 -26.45
CA ASN A 201 -6.32 -17.16 -25.06
C ASN A 201 -6.78 -15.93 -24.26
N ALA A 202 -8.06 -15.86 -23.91
CA ALA A 202 -8.65 -14.72 -23.20
C ALA A 202 -7.97 -14.43 -21.85
N LEU A 203 -7.51 -15.46 -21.13
CA LEU A 203 -6.79 -15.27 -19.87
C LEU A 203 -5.38 -14.71 -20.08
N ARG A 204 -4.71 -15.06 -21.18
CA ARG A 204 -3.45 -14.42 -21.57
C ARG A 204 -3.69 -12.94 -21.91
N ASP A 205 -4.72 -12.65 -22.69
CA ASP A 205 -5.04 -11.27 -23.08
C ASP A 205 -5.38 -10.40 -21.86
N LEU A 206 -6.11 -10.96 -20.88
CA LEU A 206 -6.35 -10.32 -19.58
C LEU A 206 -5.05 -10.00 -18.83
N LEU A 207 -4.09 -10.94 -18.78
CA LEU A 207 -2.79 -10.72 -18.14
C LEU A 207 -1.92 -9.69 -18.89
N ILE A 208 -2.09 -9.58 -20.22
CA ILE A 208 -1.45 -8.54 -21.04
C ILE A 208 -2.07 -7.18 -20.74
N GLU A 209 -3.40 -7.08 -20.67
CA GLU A 209 -4.14 -5.86 -20.36
C GLU A 209 -3.72 -5.28 -19.00
N HIS A 210 -3.58 -6.14 -17.99
CA HIS A 210 -3.08 -5.76 -16.67
C HIS A 210 -1.54 -5.64 -16.57
N GLN A 211 -0.84 -5.80 -17.70
CA GLN A 211 0.61 -5.65 -17.84
C GLN A 211 1.45 -6.55 -16.90
N VAL A 212 0.93 -7.74 -16.59
CA VAL A 212 1.63 -8.76 -15.78
C VAL A 212 2.17 -9.93 -16.61
N TRP A 213 1.73 -10.06 -17.86
CA TRP A 213 2.25 -11.07 -18.78
C TRP A 213 3.76 -10.91 -19.03
N GLY A 214 4.49 -12.03 -19.02
CA GLY A 214 5.94 -12.05 -19.18
C GLY A 214 6.76 -11.74 -17.93
N LEU A 215 6.14 -11.28 -16.83
CA LEU A 215 6.87 -10.99 -15.59
C LEU A 215 7.27 -12.28 -14.85
N LYS A 216 8.48 -12.29 -14.29
CA LYS A 216 9.00 -13.38 -13.46
C LYS A 216 9.85 -12.85 -12.30
N GLY A 217 9.93 -13.63 -11.22
CA GLY A 217 10.83 -13.34 -10.08
C GLY A 217 10.74 -11.89 -9.59
N GLU A 218 11.87 -11.18 -9.57
CA GLU A 218 11.98 -9.79 -9.12
C GLU A 218 11.28 -8.76 -10.03
N GLU A 219 10.94 -9.14 -11.28
CA GLU A 219 10.29 -8.23 -12.23
C GLU A 219 8.79 -8.10 -11.95
N LYS A 220 8.22 -9.06 -11.20
CA LYS A 220 6.81 -9.10 -10.81
C LYS A 220 6.42 -7.78 -10.17
N ARG A 221 5.36 -7.17 -10.67
CA ARG A 221 4.83 -5.88 -10.21
C ARG A 221 3.39 -5.75 -10.67
N VAL A 222 2.67 -4.84 -10.03
CA VAL A 222 1.32 -4.45 -10.39
C VAL A 222 1.40 -3.17 -11.22
N ALA A 223 0.72 -3.14 -12.36
CA ALA A 223 0.64 -1.94 -13.18
C ALA A 223 -0.04 -0.79 -12.44
N THR A 224 0.29 0.45 -12.78
CA THR A 224 -0.34 1.61 -12.16
C THR A 224 -1.54 2.06 -12.98
N LEU A 225 -2.61 1.28 -12.91
CA LEU A 225 -3.89 1.53 -13.59
C LEU A 225 -4.96 1.97 -12.57
N PRO A 226 -6.04 2.65 -13.00
CA PRO A 226 -7.13 3.09 -12.13
C PRO A 226 -8.03 1.91 -11.73
N TYR A 227 -7.46 0.95 -10.99
CA TYR A 227 -8.15 -0.26 -10.55
C TYR A 227 -9.31 0.05 -9.63
N SER A 228 -10.41 -0.68 -9.82
CA SER A 228 -11.54 -0.63 -8.90
C SER A 228 -11.14 -1.16 -7.53
N ARG A 229 -11.88 -0.72 -6.50
CA ARG A 229 -11.71 -1.25 -5.15
C ARG A 229 -11.91 -2.77 -5.10
N ALA A 230 -12.85 -3.29 -5.89
CA ALA A 230 -13.13 -4.72 -6.00
C ALA A 230 -11.92 -5.48 -6.57
N PHE A 231 -11.33 -4.98 -7.67
CA PHE A 231 -10.11 -5.53 -8.24
C PHE A 231 -8.97 -5.53 -7.22
N VAL A 232 -8.76 -4.44 -6.49
CA VAL A 232 -7.69 -4.38 -5.47
C VAL A 232 -7.94 -5.39 -4.34
N CYS A 233 -9.17 -5.53 -3.86
CA CYS A 233 -9.52 -6.58 -2.88
C CYS A 233 -9.20 -7.98 -3.42
N GLY A 234 -9.58 -8.26 -4.66
CA GLY A 234 -9.28 -9.52 -5.35
C GLY A 234 -7.77 -9.75 -5.45
N LEU A 235 -7.02 -8.76 -5.92
CA LEU A 235 -5.56 -8.81 -6.07
C LEU A 235 -4.86 -9.14 -4.76
N VAL A 236 -5.27 -8.49 -3.67
CA VAL A 236 -4.76 -8.77 -2.32
C VAL A 236 -5.10 -10.21 -1.92
N ALA A 237 -6.32 -10.68 -2.16
CA ALA A 237 -6.71 -12.06 -1.87
C ALA A 237 -5.84 -13.07 -2.65
N GLY A 238 -5.68 -12.88 -3.97
CA GLY A 238 -4.92 -13.79 -4.83
C GLY A 238 -3.45 -13.89 -4.44
N LEU A 239 -2.84 -12.77 -4.04
CA LEU A 239 -1.46 -12.75 -3.52
C LEU A 239 -1.33 -13.50 -2.18
N PHE A 240 -2.30 -13.38 -1.26
CA PHE A 240 -2.26 -14.14 -0.01
C PHE A 240 -2.62 -15.62 -0.19
N ASP A 241 -3.53 -15.94 -1.12
CA ASP A 241 -3.92 -17.32 -1.44
C ASP A 241 -2.78 -18.10 -2.08
N SER A 242 -1.89 -17.43 -2.82
CA SER A 242 -0.69 -18.04 -3.39
C SER A 242 0.46 -18.09 -2.38
N ASP A 243 1.32 -17.07 -2.38
CA ASP A 243 2.56 -16.99 -1.58
C ASP A 243 2.34 -16.50 -0.13
N GLY A 244 1.09 -16.28 0.29
CA GLY A 244 0.77 -15.83 1.65
C GLY A 244 0.69 -16.94 2.68
N SER A 245 0.96 -16.60 3.94
CA SER A 245 0.78 -17.49 5.09
C SER A 245 -0.01 -16.81 6.19
N VAL A 246 -0.95 -17.54 6.79
CA VAL A 246 -1.70 -17.07 7.97
C VAL A 246 -1.18 -17.82 9.19
N GLU A 247 -0.49 -17.09 10.06
CA GLU A 247 0.09 -17.63 11.29
C GLU A 247 -0.79 -17.31 12.52
N ALA A 248 -0.43 -17.87 13.68
CA ALA A 248 -1.18 -17.67 14.91
C ALA A 248 -1.29 -16.20 15.38
N ARG A 249 -0.40 -15.31 14.90
CA ARG A 249 -0.32 -13.92 15.37
C ARG A 249 -0.39 -12.88 14.27
N GLN A 250 -0.22 -13.26 13.01
CA GLN A 250 -0.03 -12.36 11.88
C GLN A 250 -0.38 -13.08 10.57
N ILE A 251 -0.58 -12.32 9.51
CA ILE A 251 -0.56 -12.80 8.13
C ILE A 251 0.67 -12.22 7.44
N GLU A 252 1.38 -13.04 6.67
CA GLU A 252 2.62 -12.70 5.98
C GLU A 252 2.46 -12.96 4.48
N PHE A 253 3.13 -12.14 3.67
CA PHE A 253 3.39 -12.39 2.25
C PHE A 253 4.88 -12.20 2.00
N ALA A 254 5.51 -13.12 1.29
CA ALA A 254 6.93 -13.07 1.03
C ALA A 254 7.23 -13.30 -0.46
N ASN A 255 8.03 -12.42 -1.06
CA ASN A 255 8.38 -12.51 -2.47
C ASN A 255 9.78 -11.93 -2.75
N THR A 256 10.40 -12.34 -3.85
CA THR A 256 11.70 -11.80 -4.26
C THR A 256 11.57 -10.43 -4.94
N SER A 257 10.40 -10.08 -5.48
CA SER A 257 10.13 -8.73 -5.98
C SER A 257 9.84 -7.76 -4.85
N GLU A 258 10.77 -6.81 -4.65
CA GLU A 258 10.55 -5.66 -3.75
C GLU A 258 9.36 -4.82 -4.20
N ALA A 259 9.23 -4.59 -5.51
CA ALA A 259 8.18 -3.76 -6.08
C ALA A 259 6.79 -4.32 -5.75
N LEU A 260 6.57 -5.62 -5.97
CA LEU A 260 5.31 -6.28 -5.67
C LEU A 260 4.97 -6.19 -4.17
N VAL A 261 5.95 -6.46 -3.29
CA VAL A 261 5.74 -6.43 -1.83
C VAL A 261 5.40 -5.02 -1.35
N ARG A 262 6.06 -3.99 -1.90
CA ARG A 262 5.75 -2.59 -1.57
C ARG A 262 4.39 -2.16 -2.09
N GLN A 263 4.04 -2.56 -3.31
CA GLN A 263 2.72 -2.27 -3.91
C GLN A 263 1.59 -2.98 -3.15
N LEU A 264 1.81 -4.19 -2.65
CA LEU A 264 0.86 -4.85 -1.72
C LEU A 264 0.70 -4.05 -0.43
N GLY A 265 1.80 -3.51 0.13
CA GLY A 265 1.76 -2.62 1.29
C GLY A 265 0.97 -1.33 1.05
N ASP A 266 1.06 -0.76 -0.16
CA ASP A 266 0.25 0.39 -0.57
C ASP A 266 -1.23 0.04 -0.71
N ALA A 267 -1.54 -1.07 -1.39
CA ALA A 267 -2.90 -1.57 -1.54
C ALA A 267 -3.57 -1.81 -0.19
N LEU A 268 -2.87 -2.47 0.74
CA LEU A 268 -3.34 -2.71 2.10
C LEU A 268 -3.59 -1.40 2.86
N LEU A 269 -2.66 -0.45 2.80
CA LEU A 269 -2.80 0.82 3.51
C LEU A 269 -4.00 1.64 2.99
N ARG A 270 -4.24 1.63 1.67
CA ARG A 270 -5.43 2.25 1.05
C ARG A 270 -6.74 1.61 1.50
N LEU A 271 -6.74 0.29 1.75
CA LEU A 271 -7.86 -0.43 2.35
C LEU A 271 -7.99 -0.23 3.88
N GLY A 272 -7.08 0.54 4.50
CA GLY A 272 -7.03 0.82 5.93
C GLY A 272 -6.32 -0.25 6.76
N VAL A 273 -5.47 -1.07 6.13
CA VAL A 273 -4.69 -2.14 6.77
C VAL A 273 -3.23 -1.73 6.85
N GLN A 274 -2.73 -1.49 8.07
CA GLN A 274 -1.31 -1.22 8.29
C GLN A 274 -0.50 -2.51 8.13
N SER A 275 0.66 -2.41 7.48
CA SER A 275 1.61 -3.50 7.33
C SER A 275 3.05 -3.06 7.61
N ASN A 276 3.94 -4.02 7.83
CA ASN A 276 5.37 -3.79 7.99
C ASN A 276 6.15 -4.62 6.96
N ILE A 277 7.04 -3.97 6.24
CA ILE A 277 7.92 -4.58 5.24
C ILE A 277 9.33 -4.68 5.80
N SER A 278 9.95 -5.85 5.65
CA SER A 278 11.37 -6.07 5.91
C SER A 278 11.99 -6.96 4.84
N SER A 279 13.32 -6.96 4.74
CA SER A 279 14.05 -7.91 3.91
C SER A 279 14.86 -8.87 4.78
N LYS A 280 15.07 -10.09 4.29
CA LYS A 280 16.02 -11.05 4.85
C LYS A 280 16.86 -11.67 3.74
N ARG A 281 18.03 -12.21 4.09
CA ARG A 281 18.81 -13.06 3.18
C ARG A 281 17.96 -14.26 2.76
N ASN A 282 17.98 -14.58 1.47
CA ASN A 282 17.38 -15.81 0.98
C ASN A 282 18.43 -16.92 0.99
N ASN A 283 18.07 -18.10 1.49
CA ASN A 283 18.98 -19.24 1.53
C ASN A 283 19.06 -19.97 0.18
N HIS A 284 18.06 -19.78 -0.68
CA HIS A 284 17.93 -20.47 -1.98
C HIS A 284 18.22 -19.57 -3.17
N SER A 285 18.57 -18.29 -2.93
CA SER A 285 18.86 -17.31 -3.98
C SER A 285 19.84 -16.27 -3.46
N PRO A 286 20.73 -15.71 -4.30
CA PRO A 286 21.51 -14.53 -3.92
C PRO A 286 20.63 -13.29 -3.68
N LYS A 287 19.40 -13.30 -4.17
CA LYS A 287 18.44 -12.18 -4.05
C LYS A 287 17.79 -12.19 -2.67
N PRO A 288 17.61 -11.02 -2.01
CA PRO A 288 16.90 -10.96 -0.75
C PRO A 288 15.45 -11.41 -0.90
N LEU A 289 14.86 -11.91 0.19
CA LEU A 289 13.43 -12.14 0.28
C LEU A 289 12.78 -10.98 1.03
N TRP A 290 11.83 -10.31 0.37
CA TRP A 290 11.04 -9.24 0.95
C TRP A 290 9.79 -9.82 1.60
N ARG A 291 9.50 -9.38 2.81
CA ARG A 291 8.38 -9.87 3.61
C ARG A 291 7.52 -8.72 4.05
N LEU A 292 6.22 -8.83 3.80
CA LEU A 292 5.19 -7.98 4.33
C LEU A 292 4.44 -8.73 5.43
N ARG A 293 4.21 -8.07 6.56
CA ARG A 293 3.46 -8.65 7.69
C ARG A 293 2.35 -7.71 8.14
N VAL A 294 1.17 -8.27 8.37
CA VAL A 294 0.05 -7.61 9.05
C VAL A 294 -0.13 -8.30 10.40
N ALA A 295 0.29 -7.61 11.47
CA ALA A 295 0.29 -8.15 12.83
C ALA A 295 -0.54 -7.32 13.83
N ASP A 296 -0.82 -6.06 13.50
CA ASP A 296 -1.66 -5.19 14.33
C ASP A 296 -3.11 -5.69 14.35
N GLY A 297 -3.72 -5.73 15.54
CA GLY A 297 -5.04 -6.34 15.73
C GLY A 297 -6.16 -5.64 14.94
N ARG A 298 -6.13 -4.31 14.85
CA ARG A 298 -7.12 -3.56 14.05
C ARG A 298 -6.95 -3.85 12.56
N SER A 299 -5.71 -3.89 12.11
CA SER A 299 -5.36 -4.17 10.71
C SER A 299 -5.73 -5.60 10.30
N VAL A 300 -5.52 -6.58 11.18
CA VAL A 300 -5.97 -7.97 10.98
C VAL A 300 -7.50 -8.03 10.85
N VAL A 301 -8.23 -7.41 11.78
CA VAL A 301 -9.70 -7.40 11.73
C VAL A 301 -10.19 -6.71 10.45
N ARG A 302 -9.64 -5.54 10.13
CA ARG A 302 -9.96 -4.79 8.91
C ARG A 302 -9.70 -5.61 7.65
N LEU A 303 -8.58 -6.34 7.59
CA LEU A 303 -8.26 -7.22 6.47
C LEU A 303 -9.31 -8.32 6.33
N SER A 304 -9.65 -9.02 7.42
CA SER A 304 -10.66 -10.09 7.40
C SER A 304 -12.06 -9.62 6.98
N GLU A 305 -12.39 -8.37 7.24
CA GLU A 305 -13.68 -7.78 6.85
C GLU A 305 -13.69 -7.26 5.41
N THR A 306 -12.51 -6.99 4.84
CA THR A 306 -12.38 -6.29 3.55
C THR A 306 -11.98 -7.22 2.40
N VAL A 307 -11.19 -8.25 2.69
CA VAL A 307 -10.59 -9.15 1.70
C VAL A 307 -11.03 -10.58 2.00
N ARG A 308 -11.55 -11.26 0.98
CA ARG A 308 -12.01 -12.65 1.07
C ARG A 308 -10.95 -13.57 0.48
N LEU A 309 -10.24 -14.28 1.34
CA LEU A 309 -9.33 -15.35 0.91
C LEU A 309 -10.14 -16.52 0.37
N ARG A 310 -9.59 -17.21 -0.62
CA ARG A 310 -10.26 -18.28 -1.36
C ARG A 310 -9.65 -19.65 -1.13
N ALA A 311 -8.42 -19.71 -0.63
CA ALA A 311 -7.86 -20.93 -0.06
C ALA A 311 -8.54 -21.21 1.29
N GLU A 312 -9.30 -22.29 1.39
CA GLU A 312 -10.24 -22.54 2.50
C GLU A 312 -9.53 -22.50 3.87
N HIS A 313 -8.37 -23.16 3.96
CA HIS A 313 -7.58 -23.21 5.18
C HIS A 313 -7.05 -21.82 5.60
N LYS A 314 -6.65 -20.97 4.64
CA LYS A 314 -6.17 -19.60 4.92
C LYS A 314 -7.33 -18.69 5.32
N ALA A 315 -8.48 -18.81 4.66
CA ALA A 315 -9.69 -18.09 5.02
C ALA A 315 -10.10 -18.38 6.47
N ALA A 316 -10.24 -19.66 6.83
CA ALA A 316 -10.57 -20.08 8.19
C ALA A 316 -9.51 -19.62 9.23
N ALA A 317 -8.23 -19.70 8.88
CA ALA A 317 -7.15 -19.23 9.74
C ALA A 317 -7.21 -17.70 9.96
N LEU A 318 -7.52 -16.91 8.93
CA LEU A 318 -7.64 -15.46 9.01
C LEU A 318 -8.84 -15.06 9.87
N GLU A 319 -9.97 -15.73 9.70
CA GLU A 319 -11.16 -15.53 10.55
C GLU A 319 -10.86 -15.81 12.02
N SER A 320 -10.20 -16.95 12.31
CA SER A 320 -9.78 -17.31 13.67
C SER A 320 -8.77 -16.31 14.25
N LEU A 321 -7.82 -15.85 13.44
CA LEU A 321 -6.88 -14.81 13.84
C LEU A 321 -7.61 -13.49 14.14
N ALA A 322 -8.55 -13.05 13.30
CA ALA A 322 -9.32 -11.83 13.51
C ALA A 322 -10.22 -11.92 14.75
N ALA A 323 -10.90 -13.05 14.96
CA ALA A 323 -11.75 -13.28 16.14
C ALA A 323 -10.97 -13.09 17.45
N ARG A 324 -9.72 -13.59 17.51
CA ARG A 324 -8.82 -13.41 18.67
C ARG A 324 -8.33 -11.98 18.87
N ARG A 325 -8.42 -11.13 17.85
CA ARG A 325 -7.92 -9.74 17.84
C ARG A 325 -9.02 -8.69 18.00
N ARG A 326 -10.30 -9.08 17.87
CA ARG A 326 -11.43 -8.16 18.04
C ARG A 326 -11.42 -7.55 19.44
N PRO A 327 -11.36 -6.21 19.58
CA PRO A 327 -11.46 -5.57 20.88
C PRO A 327 -12.88 -5.75 21.46
N SER A 328 -13.00 -5.76 22.79
CA SER A 328 -14.31 -5.62 23.43
C SER A 328 -14.91 -4.26 23.02
N ARG A 329 -16.14 -4.29 22.50
CA ARG A 329 -16.85 -3.13 21.92
C ARG A 329 -16.62 -1.86 22.75
N ARG A 330 -15.93 -0.88 22.18
CA ARG A 330 -16.07 0.53 22.58
C ARG A 330 -16.77 1.27 21.45
N SER A 331 -17.79 2.02 21.85
CA SER A 331 -18.81 2.71 21.05
C SER A 331 -18.25 3.46 19.85
N ALA A 332 -18.79 3.16 18.67
CA ALA A 332 -18.61 3.95 17.46
C ALA A 332 -19.79 4.92 17.33
N THR A 333 -19.53 6.21 17.47
CA THR A 333 -20.30 7.34 16.89
C THR A 333 -19.58 8.64 17.26
N GLY A 334 -19.04 9.34 16.26
CA GLY A 334 -18.35 10.62 16.44
C GLY A 334 -17.44 10.97 15.26
N SER A 335 -17.01 12.24 15.19
CA SER A 335 -15.94 12.71 14.28
C SER A 335 -14.68 11.86 14.45
N ARG A 336 -14.11 11.34 13.36
CA ARG A 336 -12.91 10.48 13.40
C ARG A 336 -11.74 11.23 14.00
N GLY A 337 -11.35 10.85 15.21
CA GLY A 337 -10.08 11.29 15.79
C GLY A 337 -8.91 10.62 15.07
N TYR A 338 -7.68 10.95 15.49
CA TYR A 338 -6.47 10.30 14.96
C TYR A 338 -6.57 8.76 14.90
N ALA A 339 -7.23 8.13 15.87
CA ALA A 339 -7.26 6.67 16.02
C ALA A 339 -7.99 5.92 14.88
N ASP A 340 -8.88 6.57 14.14
CA ASP A 340 -9.70 5.91 13.11
C ASP A 340 -9.30 6.31 11.69
N ALA A 341 -8.66 7.47 11.54
CA ALA A 341 -8.32 8.03 10.23
C ALA A 341 -6.85 7.84 9.86
N ILE A 342 -5.96 7.69 10.84
CA ILE A 342 -4.52 7.58 10.63
C ILE A 342 -3.88 6.53 11.55
N VAL A 343 -2.66 6.15 11.18
CA VAL A 343 -1.74 5.41 12.04
C VAL A 343 -0.42 6.16 12.11
N TRP A 344 0.22 6.10 13.26
CA TRP A 344 1.50 6.78 13.49
C TRP A 344 2.65 5.83 13.19
N ASP A 345 3.34 6.09 12.09
CA ASP A 345 4.48 5.30 11.64
C ASP A 345 5.78 5.89 12.18
N ARG A 346 6.55 5.04 12.86
CA ARG A 346 7.72 5.49 13.63
C ARG A 346 8.91 5.70 12.71
N ILE A 347 9.59 6.83 12.87
CA ILE A 347 10.87 7.12 12.23
C ILE A 347 11.93 6.20 12.85
N VAL A 348 12.62 5.47 11.99
CA VAL A 348 13.70 4.55 12.34
C VAL A 348 15.05 5.21 12.14
N SER A 349 15.23 5.93 11.03
CA SER A 349 16.48 6.65 10.75
C SER A 349 16.24 7.88 9.88
N LEU A 350 17.16 8.83 10.00
CA LEU A 350 17.28 10.01 9.14
C LEU A 350 18.73 10.06 8.65
N SER A 351 18.95 10.17 7.34
CA SER A 351 20.29 10.24 6.75
C SER A 351 20.31 11.12 5.51
N ALA A 352 21.33 11.97 5.34
CA ALA A 352 21.54 12.68 4.08
C ALA A 352 21.84 11.68 2.94
N THR A 353 21.22 11.84 1.78
CA THR A 353 21.36 10.90 0.64
C THR A 353 21.93 11.52 -0.63
N GLY A 354 22.09 12.84 -0.68
CA GLY A 354 22.71 13.54 -1.81
C GLY A 354 21.87 14.73 -2.25
N VAL A 355 21.93 15.07 -3.53
CA VAL A 355 21.14 16.13 -4.14
C VAL A 355 20.19 15.56 -5.20
N LYS A 356 18.94 16.02 -5.20
CA LYS A 356 17.89 15.60 -6.15
C LYS A 356 17.00 16.78 -6.50
N LYS A 357 16.25 16.69 -7.60
CA LYS A 357 15.19 17.69 -7.84
C LYS A 357 14.11 17.58 -6.76
N ALA A 358 13.66 18.72 -6.25
CA ALA A 358 12.67 18.80 -5.19
C ALA A 358 11.35 19.41 -5.69
N TYR A 359 10.24 18.81 -5.29
CA TYR A 359 8.89 19.16 -5.71
C TYR A 359 7.95 19.23 -4.52
N CYS A 360 7.02 20.19 -4.54
CA CYS A 360 6.01 20.33 -3.50
C CYS A 360 4.67 20.79 -4.07
N VAL A 361 3.61 20.64 -3.29
CA VAL A 361 2.28 21.17 -3.57
C VAL A 361 1.75 21.87 -2.32
N GLU A 362 1.02 22.96 -2.51
CA GLU A 362 0.30 23.64 -1.43
C GLU A 362 -1.20 23.38 -1.62
N GLY A 363 -1.84 22.80 -0.61
CA GLY A 363 -3.21 22.29 -0.69
C GLY A 363 -4.02 22.75 0.50
N GLN A 364 -4.97 23.65 0.27
CA GLN A 364 -5.85 24.14 1.33
C GLN A 364 -6.97 23.13 1.66
N PRO A 365 -7.46 23.09 2.91
CA PRO A 365 -7.11 23.97 4.02
C PRO A 365 -6.03 23.43 4.97
N SER A 366 -5.60 22.18 4.82
CA SER A 366 -4.70 21.54 5.79
C SER A 366 -3.21 21.68 5.51
N ASP A 367 -2.84 21.91 4.25
CA ASP A 367 -1.49 21.73 3.71
C ASP A 367 -0.88 20.35 3.99
N LEU A 368 -1.72 19.36 4.33
CA LEU A 368 -1.34 17.98 4.61
C LEU A 368 -1.89 17.07 3.52
N TRP A 369 -0.99 16.50 2.72
CA TRP A 369 -1.29 15.69 1.56
C TRP A 369 -0.57 14.33 1.62
N ILE A 370 -0.94 13.41 0.72
CA ILE A 370 -0.40 12.04 0.74
C ILE A 370 0.73 11.85 -0.27
N ALA A 371 1.91 11.51 0.22
CA ALA A 371 3.04 11.08 -0.59
C ALA A 371 3.65 9.80 0.00
N ASN A 372 3.87 8.81 -0.85
CA ASN A 372 4.44 7.51 -0.51
C ASN A 372 3.72 6.82 0.66
N GLY A 373 2.39 6.97 0.72
CA GLY A 373 1.56 6.45 1.81
C GLY A 373 1.79 7.12 3.17
N VAL A 374 2.38 8.31 3.19
CA VAL A 374 2.63 9.12 4.40
C VAL A 374 1.90 10.45 4.24
N VAL A 375 1.35 10.96 5.34
CA VAL A 375 0.80 12.32 5.41
C VAL A 375 1.97 13.28 5.59
N THR A 376 2.14 14.18 4.62
CA THR A 376 3.27 15.11 4.54
C THR A 376 2.78 16.54 4.39
N GLY A 377 3.57 17.51 4.85
CA GLY A 377 3.27 18.93 4.73
C GLY A 377 3.70 19.53 3.40
N ASN A 378 3.50 20.84 3.28
CA ASN A 378 4.18 21.68 2.30
C ASN A 378 5.59 22.10 2.76
#